data_AF-A0A9N8WMF5-F1
#
_entry.id   AF-A0A9N8WMF5-F1
#
_cell.length_a   1.000
_cell.length_b   1.000
_cell.length_c   1.000
_cell.angle_alpha   90.00
_cell.angle_beta   90.00
_cell.angle_gamma   90.00
#
_symmetry.space_group_name_H-M   'P 1'
#
loop_
_entity.id
_entity.type
_entity.pdbx_description
1 polymer ?
#
loop_
_entity_poly.entity_id
_entity_poly.type
_entity_poly.pdbx_seq_one_letter_code
_entity_poly.pdbx_strand_id
1 'polypeptide(L)'
;MANTRRGRKPPQEEEDASKLKFGEDFQAEEFLFISEVALLLAKTPESQKNTSVYQKTAEYVNLFTKFHNEESVRELRKTLMRHKLEKYELVQLANLCCDDVEEAKSLIPSLCKRPDEEIRSILDDIGQLRKFQT
;
A
#
# COMPACT_ATOMS: atom_id res chain seq x y z
N MET A 1 -45.07 -10.29 -15.47
CA MET A 1 -44.02 -9.28 -15.22
C MET A 1 -43.65 -9.37 -13.74
N ALA A 2 -42.51 -9.95 -13.40
CA ALA A 2 -42.09 -10.12 -12.01
C ALA A 2 -41.42 -8.84 -11.51
N ASN A 3 -42.03 -8.20 -10.52
CA ASN A 3 -41.53 -6.97 -9.92
C ASN A 3 -40.46 -7.34 -8.88
N THR A 4 -39.20 -7.45 -9.32
CA THR A 4 -38.05 -7.68 -8.44
C THR A 4 -37.82 -6.44 -7.59
N ARG A 5 -38.38 -6.43 -6.38
CA ARG A 5 -38.07 -5.44 -5.35
C ARG A 5 -36.57 -5.55 -5.05
N ARG A 6 -35.77 -4.57 -5.51
CA ARG A 6 -34.39 -4.39 -5.04
C ARG A 6 -34.47 -4.16 -3.54
N GLY A 7 -34.18 -5.20 -2.76
CA GLY A 7 -34.01 -5.08 -1.32
C GLY A 7 -32.98 -3.99 -1.04
N ARG A 8 -33.29 -3.08 -0.12
CA ARG A 8 -32.35 -2.07 0.36
C ARG A 8 -31.12 -2.83 0.86
N LYS A 9 -29.96 -2.65 0.20
CA LYS A 9 -28.69 -3.15 0.72
C LYS A 9 -28.57 -2.62 2.16
N PRO A 10 -28.17 -3.46 3.14
CA PRO A 10 -27.88 -2.97 4.47
C PRO A 10 -26.88 -1.80 4.37
N PRO A 11 -26.90 -0.85 5.32
CA PRO A 11 -25.92 0.22 5.34
C PRO A 11 -24.53 -0.39 5.21
N GLN A 12 -23.73 0.07 4.25
CA GLN A 12 -22.35 -0.36 4.12
C GLN A 12 -21.68 -0.07 5.46
N GLU A 13 -21.06 -1.10 6.05
CA GLU A 13 -20.33 -0.92 7.28
C GLU A 13 -19.28 0.19 7.10
N GLU A 14 -19.19 1.10 8.07
CA GLU A 14 -18.24 2.21 7.99
C GLU A 14 -16.81 1.65 7.95
N GLU A 15 -16.12 1.87 6.84
CA GLU A 15 -14.73 1.46 6.61
C GLU A 15 -13.77 2.39 7.36
N ASP A 16 -12.75 1.83 8.00
CA ASP A 16 -11.79 2.57 8.81
C ASP A 16 -10.40 1.91 8.70
N ALA A 17 -9.56 2.48 7.85
CA ALA A 17 -8.19 2.00 7.61
C ALA A 17 -7.30 2.10 8.86
N SER A 18 -7.58 3.03 9.78
CA SER A 18 -6.83 3.13 11.06
C SER A 18 -7.08 1.93 11.98
N LYS A 19 -8.20 1.24 11.79
CA LYS A 19 -8.60 0.05 12.53
C LYS A 19 -8.52 -1.24 11.70
N LEU A 20 -7.95 -1.18 10.49
CA LEU A 20 -7.92 -2.29 9.53
C LEU A 20 -9.31 -2.83 9.18
N LYS A 21 -10.32 -1.97 9.21
CA LYS A 21 -11.69 -2.31 8.85
C LYS A 21 -11.92 -1.93 7.40
N PHE A 22 -11.81 -2.90 6.50
CA PHE A 22 -12.10 -2.74 5.08
C PHE A 22 -13.39 -3.45 4.71
N GLY A 23 -14.01 -3.04 3.59
CA GLY A 23 -15.18 -3.72 3.03
C GLY A 23 -14.87 -5.17 2.64
N GLU A 24 -15.91 -5.99 2.48
CA GLU A 24 -15.80 -7.41 2.11
C GLU A 24 -14.96 -7.61 0.84
N ASP A 25 -15.04 -6.68 -0.09
CA ASP A 25 -14.29 -6.68 -1.35
C ASP A 25 -12.76 -6.64 -1.17
N PHE A 26 -12.24 -6.26 0.01
CA PHE A 26 -10.80 -6.12 0.26
C PHE A 26 -10.21 -7.15 1.22
N GLN A 27 -11.03 -8.06 1.77
CA GLN A 27 -10.55 -9.01 2.79
C GLN A 27 -9.53 -10.03 2.25
N ALA A 28 -9.69 -10.45 0.98
CA ALA A 28 -8.82 -11.44 0.34
C ALA A 28 -7.80 -10.83 -0.64
N GLU A 29 -7.86 -9.51 -0.86
CA GLU A 29 -7.09 -8.85 -1.90
C GLU A 29 -5.63 -8.61 -1.49
N GLU A 30 -4.80 -8.36 -2.50
CA GLU A 30 -3.44 -7.89 -2.34
C GLU A 30 -3.38 -6.37 -2.52
N PHE A 31 -2.52 -5.73 -1.74
CA PHE A 31 -2.28 -4.29 -1.85
C PHE A 31 -0.96 -4.04 -2.58
N LEU A 32 -0.90 -2.97 -3.36
CA LEU A 32 0.27 -2.58 -4.14
C LEU A 32 0.98 -1.37 -3.52
N PHE A 33 2.31 -1.36 -3.57
CA PHE A 33 3.12 -0.18 -3.32
C PHE A 33 2.96 0.83 -4.44
N ILE A 34 3.19 2.11 -4.15
CA ILE A 34 3.26 3.17 -5.17
C ILE A 34 4.30 2.80 -6.23
N SER A 35 5.45 2.27 -5.79
CA SER A 35 6.52 1.81 -6.69
C SER A 35 6.12 0.63 -7.58
N GLU A 36 5.28 -0.29 -7.10
CA GLU A 36 4.76 -1.38 -7.94
C GLU A 36 3.78 -0.86 -8.99
N VAL A 37 2.91 0.07 -8.58
CA VAL A 37 1.98 0.73 -9.51
C VAL A 37 2.77 1.46 -10.58
N ALA A 38 3.83 2.20 -10.24
CA ALA A 38 4.68 2.87 -11.23
C ALA A 38 5.26 1.90 -12.26
N LEU A 39 5.78 0.75 -11.82
CA LEU A 39 6.30 -0.29 -12.72
C LEU A 39 5.22 -0.91 -13.61
N LEU A 40 4.03 -1.15 -13.06
CA LEU A 40 2.89 -1.71 -13.81
C LEU A 40 2.37 -0.72 -14.87
N LEU A 41 2.25 0.56 -14.51
CA LEU A 41 1.86 1.61 -15.46
C LEU A 41 2.92 1.78 -16.56
N ALA A 42 4.21 1.72 -16.23
CA ALA A 42 5.26 1.79 -17.25
C ALA A 42 5.13 0.69 -18.32
N LYS A 43 4.71 -0.52 -17.92
CA LYS A 43 4.50 -1.69 -18.79
C LYS A 43 3.15 -1.69 -19.53
N THR A 44 2.23 -0.79 -19.20
CA THR A 44 0.91 -0.73 -19.83
C THR A 44 1.05 -0.28 -21.30
N PRO A 45 0.30 -0.85 -22.27
CA PRO A 45 0.37 -0.43 -23.67
C PRO A 45 -0.07 1.02 -23.88
N GLU A 46 0.57 1.75 -24.80
CA GLU A 46 0.25 3.16 -25.10
C GLU A 46 -1.22 3.39 -25.47
N SER A 47 -1.86 2.41 -26.12
CA SER A 47 -3.29 2.46 -26.48
C SER A 47 -4.22 2.57 -25.26
N GLN A 48 -3.76 2.21 -24.07
CA GLN A 48 -4.52 2.25 -22.82
C GLN A 48 -4.15 3.46 -21.94
N LYS A 49 -3.14 4.26 -22.32
CA LYS A 49 -2.66 5.43 -21.54
C LYS A 49 -3.41 6.73 -21.85
N ASN A 50 -4.52 6.65 -22.56
CA ASN A 50 -5.24 7.80 -23.13
C ASN A 50 -6.33 8.38 -22.20
N THR A 51 -6.53 7.82 -21.01
CA THR A 51 -7.52 8.35 -20.06
C THR A 51 -6.88 9.40 -19.14
N SER A 52 -7.66 10.41 -18.75
CA SER A 52 -7.21 11.45 -17.83
C SER A 52 -6.87 10.89 -16.44
N VAL A 53 -7.59 9.85 -16.00
CA VAL A 53 -7.32 9.14 -14.74
C VAL A 53 -5.95 8.48 -14.82
N TYR A 54 -5.67 7.73 -15.89
CA TYR A 54 -4.36 7.09 -16.10
C TYR A 54 -3.22 8.11 -16.04
N GLN A 55 -3.34 9.23 -16.77
CA GLN A 55 -2.29 10.25 -16.85
C GLN A 55 -2.00 10.86 -15.47
N LYS A 56 -3.04 11.22 -14.72
CA LYS A 56 -2.90 11.77 -13.36
C LYS A 56 -2.33 10.75 -12.38
N THR A 57 -2.74 9.49 -12.47
CA THR A 57 -2.19 8.42 -11.63
C THR A 57 -0.72 8.18 -11.96
N ALA A 58 -0.36 8.13 -13.25
CA ALA A 58 1.02 7.97 -13.70
C ALA A 58 1.92 9.11 -13.20
N GLU A 59 1.46 10.37 -13.31
CA GLU A 59 2.16 11.53 -12.77
C GLU A 59 2.38 11.41 -11.25
N TYR A 60 1.33 11.06 -10.51
CA TYR A 60 1.40 10.89 -9.06
C TYR A 60 2.40 9.79 -8.65
N VAL A 61 2.30 8.60 -9.24
CA VAL A 61 3.16 7.47 -8.83
C VAL A 61 4.61 7.67 -9.26
N ASN A 62 4.86 8.40 -10.36
CA ASN A 62 6.22 8.76 -10.76
C ASN A 62 6.83 9.80 -9.80
N LEU A 63 6.02 10.72 -9.26
CA LEU A 63 6.50 11.73 -8.30
C LEU A 63 6.80 11.13 -6.92
N PHE A 64 6.00 10.19 -6.46
CA PHE A 64 6.08 9.64 -5.10
C PHE A 64 6.77 8.28 -4.98
N THR A 65 7.16 7.68 -6.11
CA THR A 65 7.93 6.42 -6.11
C THR A 65 9.22 6.56 -5.31
N LYS A 66 9.44 5.60 -4.39
CA LYS A 66 10.65 5.53 -3.56
C LYS A 66 11.66 4.53 -4.10
N PHE A 67 11.16 3.46 -4.74
CA PHE A 67 11.95 2.39 -5.34
C PHE A 67 11.65 2.33 -6.84
N HIS A 68 12.65 2.61 -7.67
CA HIS A 68 12.47 2.70 -9.14
C HIS A 68 12.80 1.39 -9.86
N ASN A 69 13.60 0.52 -9.23
CA ASN A 69 14.04 -0.74 -9.80
C ASN A 69 13.11 -1.90 -9.38
N GLU A 70 12.68 -2.71 -10.34
CA GLU A 70 11.86 -3.91 -10.10
C GLU A 70 12.50 -4.90 -9.12
N GLU A 71 13.81 -5.09 -9.18
CA GLU A 71 14.52 -5.96 -8.24
C GLU A 71 14.43 -5.44 -6.81
N SER A 72 14.60 -4.13 -6.63
CA SER A 72 14.52 -3.48 -5.32
C SER A 72 13.11 -3.49 -4.74
N VAL A 73 12.10 -3.29 -5.59
CA VAL A 73 10.69 -3.41 -5.19
C VAL A 73 10.37 -4.84 -4.75
N ARG A 74 10.87 -5.84 -5.48
CA ARG A 74 10.68 -7.25 -5.13
C ARG A 74 11.37 -7.61 -3.82
N GLU A 75 12.60 -7.15 -3.60
CA GLU A 75 13.34 -7.41 -2.36
C GLU A 75 12.71 -6.68 -1.16
N LEU A 76 12.18 -5.47 -1.36
CA LEU A 76 11.40 -4.77 -0.35
C LEU A 76 10.17 -5.58 0.06
N ARG A 77 9.34 -6.02 -0.91
CA ARG A 77 8.17 -6.84 -0.61
C ARG A 77 8.55 -8.12 0.14
N LYS A 78 9.57 -8.83 -0.34
CA LYS A 78 10.06 -10.07 0.29
C LYS A 78 10.54 -9.82 1.72
N THR A 79 11.29 -8.75 1.94
CA THR A 79 11.80 -8.37 3.25
C THR A 79 10.67 -8.07 4.23
N LEU A 80 9.69 -7.25 3.80
CA LEU A 80 8.57 -6.88 4.64
C LEU A 80 7.61 -8.04 4.93
N MET A 81 7.43 -8.97 4.00
CA MET A 81 6.60 -10.17 4.21
C MET A 81 7.17 -11.12 5.27
N ARG A 82 8.44 -10.99 5.65
CA ARG A 82 9.02 -11.74 6.80
C ARG A 82 8.48 -11.22 8.13
N HIS A 83 8.13 -9.94 8.18
CA HIS A 83 7.46 -9.33 9.31
C HIS A 83 5.98 -9.70 9.20
N LYS A 84 5.39 -10.24 10.28
CA LYS A 84 3.99 -10.69 10.29
C LYS A 84 3.02 -9.50 10.31
N LEU A 85 3.13 -8.61 9.33
CA LEU A 85 2.35 -7.40 9.12
C LEU A 85 1.03 -7.72 8.44
N GLU A 86 0.01 -6.92 8.76
CA GLU A 86 -1.20 -6.90 7.94
C GLU A 86 -0.85 -6.28 6.58
N LYS A 87 -1.46 -6.76 5.49
CA LYS A 87 -1.05 -6.37 4.12
C LYS A 87 -1.11 -4.86 3.91
N TYR A 88 -2.11 -4.21 4.50
CA TYR A 88 -2.25 -2.75 4.49
C TYR A 88 -1.09 -2.05 5.22
N GLU A 89 -0.74 -2.50 6.44
CA GLU A 89 0.36 -1.93 7.23
C GLU A 89 1.68 -2.01 6.47
N LEU A 90 1.91 -3.14 5.80
CA LEU A 90 3.09 -3.39 5.00
C LEU A 90 3.22 -2.40 3.83
N VAL A 91 2.13 -2.18 3.10
CA VAL A 91 2.10 -1.19 2.00
C VAL A 91 2.30 0.22 2.53
N GLN A 92 1.67 0.58 3.65
CA GLN A 92 1.81 1.91 4.24
C GLN A 92 3.26 2.18 4.67
N LEU A 93 3.92 1.22 5.33
CA LEU A 93 5.33 1.35 5.73
C LEU A 93 6.26 1.48 4.51
N ALA A 94 6.02 0.68 3.46
CA ALA A 94 6.79 0.74 2.22
C ALA A 94 6.66 2.09 1.48
N ASN A 95 5.46 2.70 1.51
CA ASN A 95 5.17 3.95 0.81
C ASN A 95 5.63 5.20 1.58
N LEU A 96 5.37 5.22 2.90
CA LEU A 96 5.64 6.38 3.75
C LEU A 96 7.12 6.49 4.10
N CYS A 97 7.82 5.35 4.21
CA CYS A 97 9.24 5.29 4.60
C CYS A 97 9.56 6.14 5.85
N CYS A 98 8.77 5.97 6.91
CA CYS A 98 8.92 6.68 8.18
C CYS A 98 10.35 6.54 8.73
N ASP A 99 10.83 7.60 9.39
CA ASP A 99 12.19 7.64 9.93
C ASP A 99 12.27 7.07 11.35
N ASP A 100 11.19 7.14 12.13
CA ASP A 100 11.14 6.60 13.49
C ASP A 100 9.80 5.95 13.87
N VAL A 101 9.78 5.30 15.03
CA VAL A 101 8.63 4.52 15.53
C VAL A 101 7.45 5.42 15.89
N GLU A 102 7.70 6.63 16.39
CA GLU A 102 6.66 7.58 16.78
C GLU A 102 5.91 8.06 15.54
N GLU A 103 6.64 8.41 14.48
CA GLU A 103 6.08 8.76 13.18
C GLU A 103 5.27 7.59 12.60
N ALA A 104 5.84 6.38 12.59
CA ALA A 104 5.17 5.20 12.04
C ALA A 104 3.83 4.90 12.75
N LYS A 105 3.80 4.97 14.09
CA LYS A 105 2.56 4.76 14.87
C LYS A 105 1.56 5.91 14.71
N SER A 106 2.05 7.14 14.54
CA SER A 106 1.20 8.31 14.34
C SER A 106 0.51 8.27 12.97
N LEU A 107 1.24 7.88 11.91
CA LEU A 107 0.71 7.80 10.55
C LEU A 107 -0.06 6.51 10.27
N ILE A 108 0.27 5.41 10.97
CA ILE A 108 -0.36 4.10 10.80
C ILE A 108 -0.84 3.60 12.18
N PRO A 109 -2.00 4.08 12.68
CA PRO A 109 -2.45 3.80 14.05
C PRO A 109 -2.67 2.32 14.38
N SER A 110 -2.86 1.46 13.37
CA SER A 110 -2.99 0.02 13.58
C SER A 110 -1.71 -0.61 14.13
N LEU A 111 -0.53 0.00 13.86
CA LEU A 111 0.77 -0.43 14.38
C LEU A 111 0.92 -0.19 15.89
N CYS A 112 0.06 0.61 16.54
CA CYS A 112 0.14 0.86 17.98
C CYS A 112 0.08 -0.41 18.83
N LYS A 113 -0.48 -1.50 18.28
CA LYS A 113 -0.56 -2.82 18.93
C LYS A 113 0.76 -3.59 18.93
N ARG A 114 1.76 -3.14 18.14
CA ARG A 114 3.07 -3.79 18.02
C ARG A 114 4.11 -3.21 18.98
N PRO A 115 5.09 -4.02 19.42
CA PRO A 115 6.25 -3.54 20.16
C PRO A 115 7.09 -2.57 19.32
N ASP A 116 7.63 -1.55 19.97
CA ASP A 116 8.45 -0.52 19.31
C ASP A 116 9.71 -1.12 18.68
N GLU A 117 10.32 -2.13 19.30
CA GLU A 117 11.52 -2.79 18.77
C GLU A 117 11.24 -3.57 17.47
N GLU A 118 10.02 -4.14 17.32
CA GLU A 118 9.63 -4.78 16.05
C GLU A 118 9.49 -3.73 14.94
N ILE A 119 8.84 -2.60 15.24
CA ILE A 119 8.67 -1.51 14.27
C ILE A 119 10.03 -0.94 13.89
N ARG A 120 10.90 -0.68 14.87
CA ARG A 120 12.27 -0.20 14.62
C ARG A 120 13.03 -1.14 13.68
N SER A 121 12.98 -2.45 13.94
CA SER A 121 13.60 -3.43 13.04
C SER A 121 13.06 -3.38 11.61
N ILE A 122 11.76 -3.17 11.44
CA ILE A 122 11.14 -3.02 10.11
C ILE A 122 11.63 -1.74 9.42
N LEU A 123 11.66 -0.62 10.14
CA LEU A 123 12.11 0.67 9.61
C LEU A 123 13.60 0.62 9.23
N ASP A 124 14.42 -0.06 10.02
CA ASP A 124 15.85 -0.28 9.71
C ASP A 124 16.03 -1.09 8.42
N ASP A 125 15.26 -2.17 8.23
CA ASP A 125 15.25 -2.96 7.00
C ASP A 125 14.88 -2.10 5.77
N ILE A 126 13.81 -1.30 5.88
CA ILE A 126 13.38 -0.38 4.81
C ILE A 126 14.49 0.66 4.53
N GLY A 127 15.06 1.24 5.58
CA GLY A 127 16.11 2.24 5.49
C GLY A 127 17.38 1.71 4.83
N GLN A 128 17.75 0.45 5.11
CA GLN A 128 18.87 -0.22 4.42
C GLN A 128 18.59 -0.37 2.93
N LEU A 129 17.41 -0.87 2.55
CA LEU A 129 17.03 -1.04 1.14
C LEU A 129 16.97 0.30 0.40
N ARG A 130 16.51 1.37 1.06
CA ARG A 130 16.43 2.72 0.49
C ARG A 130 17.81 3.29 0.12
N LYS A 131 18.86 3.00 0.91
CA LYS A 131 20.23 3.48 0.61
C LYS A 131 20.75 3.00 -0.74
N PHE A 132 20.32 1.82 -1.19
CA PHE A 132 20.69 1.27 -2.50
C PHE A 132 19.89 1.83 -3.68
N GLN A 133 18.95 2.75 -3.44
CA GLN A 133 18.15 3.41 -4.50
C GLN A 133 18.71 4.76 -4.95
N THR A 134 19.75 5.27 -4.26
CA THR A 134 20.39 6.56 -4.55
C THR A 134 21.36 6.48 -5.71
#